data_AF-A0A958H698-F1
#
_entry.id   AF-A0A958H698-F1
#
_cell.length_a   1.000
_cell.length_b   1.000
_cell.length_c   1.000
_cell.angle_alpha   90.00
_cell.angle_beta   90.00
_cell.angle_gamma   90.00
#
_symmetry.space_group_name_H-M   'P 1'
#
loop_
_entity.id
_entity.type
_entity.pdbx_description
1 polymer ?
#
loop_
_entity_poly.entity_id
_entity_poly.type
_entity_poly.pdbx_seq_one_letter_code
_entity_poly.pdbx_strand_id
1 'polypeptide(L)'
;MSTISTVEATATAAHTNGAEPGLPGANTVSTRPGPSTLSVHGGEARDKAFHSITTPIVQASTYTFRDTAALVEYMEERMFWDEPQRDE
;
A
#
# COMPACT_ATOMS: atom_id res chain seq x y z
N MET A 1 1.09 -3.26 -38.61
CA MET A 1 2.30 -2.79 -37.91
C MET A 1 1.93 -1.56 -37.10
N SER A 2 1.53 -1.75 -35.84
CA SER A 2 1.13 -0.66 -34.95
C SER A 2 2.08 -0.66 -33.76
N THR A 3 2.85 0.40 -33.59
CA THR A 3 3.81 0.59 -32.48
C THR A 3 3.11 1.29 -31.33
N ILE A 4 3.06 0.65 -30.16
CA ILE A 4 2.65 1.32 -28.92
C ILE A 4 3.91 1.87 -28.27
N SER A 5 3.91 3.20 -28.09
CA SER A 5 4.91 3.94 -27.34
C SER A 5 4.45 4.01 -25.89
N THR A 6 5.22 3.46 -24.96
CA THR A 6 5.00 3.63 -23.52
C THR A 6 5.96 4.70 -23.02
N VAL A 7 5.38 5.81 -22.56
CA VAL A 7 6.05 6.90 -21.86
C VAL A 7 6.33 6.48 -20.42
N GLU A 8 7.57 6.63 -19.96
CA GLU A 8 7.93 6.43 -18.55
C GLU A 8 7.37 7.57 -17.70
N ALA A 9 6.60 7.21 -16.68
CA ALA A 9 6.11 8.15 -15.68
C ALA A 9 7.21 8.41 -14.63
N THR A 10 8.03 9.43 -14.84
CA THR A 10 8.90 9.97 -13.79
C THR A 10 8.04 10.71 -12.77
N ALA A 11 7.80 10.12 -11.60
CA ALA A 11 7.19 10.83 -10.48
C ALA A 11 8.21 11.78 -9.82
N THR A 12 8.40 12.95 -10.42
CA THR A 12 8.91 14.13 -9.72
C THR A 12 7.72 14.89 -9.14
N ALA A 13 7.59 14.91 -7.81
CA ALA A 13 6.78 15.91 -7.12
C ALA A 13 7.62 16.53 -6.00
N ALA A 14 8.03 17.77 -6.26
CA ALA A 14 8.76 18.63 -5.36
C ALA A 14 7.97 18.94 -4.08
N HIS A 15 8.70 19.20 -2.99
CA HIS A 15 8.20 20.09 -1.95
C HIS A 15 9.10 21.32 -1.90
N THR A 16 8.70 22.35 -2.64
CA THR A 16 9.14 23.72 -2.40
C THR A 16 8.14 24.30 -1.40
N ASN A 17 8.62 24.67 -0.22
CA ASN A 17 7.86 25.57 0.65
C ASN A 17 8.69 26.84 0.78
N GLY A 18 8.10 27.94 0.30
CA GLY A 18 8.67 29.26 0.33
C GLY A 18 9.09 29.66 1.75
N ALA A 19 10.18 30.41 1.82
CA ALA A 19 10.70 30.99 3.03
C ALA A 19 9.80 32.16 3.50
N GLU A 20 9.04 31.94 4.56
CA GLU A 20 8.54 32.99 5.46
C GLU A 20 9.47 33.02 6.68
N PRO A 21 10.08 34.17 7.06
CA PRO A 21 10.93 34.25 8.25
C PRO A 21 10.11 33.98 9.52
N GLY A 22 10.52 32.95 10.26
CA GLY A 22 9.71 32.30 11.28
C GLY A 22 9.34 33.14 12.51
N LEU A 23 8.10 32.93 12.95
CA LEU A 23 7.73 33.05 14.36
C LEU A 23 8.47 31.95 15.15
N PRO A 24 9.23 32.28 16.21
CA PRO A 24 9.95 31.28 17.00
C PRO A 24 8.95 30.47 17.85
N GLY A 25 8.66 29.23 17.43
CA GLY A 25 7.91 28.29 18.26
C GLY A 25 6.96 27.33 17.52
N ALA A 26 6.76 27.48 16.20
CA ALA A 26 5.96 26.52 15.46
C ALA A 26 6.76 25.21 15.24
N ASN A 27 6.68 24.30 16.20
CA ASN A 27 7.15 22.93 16.06
C ASN A 27 6.31 22.29 14.93
N THR A 28 6.87 22.22 13.72
CA THR A 28 6.21 21.64 12.57
C THR A 28 6.06 20.14 12.85
N VAL A 29 4.90 19.76 13.38
CA VAL A 29 4.57 18.35 13.64
C VAL A 29 4.57 17.65 12.29
N SER A 30 5.64 16.89 12.01
CA SER A 30 5.65 15.95 10.90
C SER A 30 4.49 14.99 11.10
N THR A 31 3.51 15.05 10.21
CA THR A 31 2.35 14.14 10.20
C THR A 31 2.74 12.71 9.82
N ARG A 32 3.96 12.49 9.31
CA ARG A 32 4.48 11.15 9.05
C ARG A 32 5.07 10.55 10.32
N PRO A 33 4.67 9.32 10.69
CA PRO A 33 5.27 8.61 11.81
C PRO A 33 6.78 8.44 11.64
N GLY A 34 7.52 8.45 12.75
CA GLY A 34 8.96 8.19 12.74
C GLY A 34 9.29 6.72 12.39
N PRO A 35 10.56 6.41 12.09
CA PRO A 35 10.98 5.08 11.66
C PRO A 35 10.64 3.98 12.67
N SER A 36 10.79 4.24 13.98
CA SER A 36 10.41 3.30 15.04
C SER A 36 8.91 3.01 15.10
N THR A 37 8.08 3.99 14.75
CA THR A 37 6.62 3.79 14.67
C THR A 37 6.27 2.99 13.43
N LEU A 38 6.92 3.29 12.29
CA LEU A 38 6.72 2.56 11.04
C LEU A 38 7.20 1.11 11.11
N SER A 39 8.27 0.81 11.85
CA SER A 39 8.73 -0.58 12.02
C SER A 39 7.74 -1.46 12.80
N VAL A 40 6.88 -0.87 13.63
CA VAL A 40 5.88 -1.60 14.44
C VAL A 40 4.49 -1.57 13.80
N HIS A 41 4.12 -0.47 13.16
CA HIS A 41 2.74 -0.23 12.70
C HIS A 41 2.62 0.07 11.19
N GLY A 42 3.74 0.18 10.47
CA GLY A 42 3.73 0.45 9.03
C GLY A 42 3.35 -0.78 8.21
N GLY A 43 2.66 -0.57 7.09
CA GLY A 43 2.36 -1.62 6.12
C GLY A 43 1.16 -2.52 6.45
N GLU A 44 0.60 -2.42 7.65
CA GLU A 44 -0.58 -3.19 8.05
C GLU A 44 -1.81 -2.30 8.21
N ALA A 45 -2.99 -2.87 7.98
CA ALA A 45 -4.25 -2.22 8.31
C ALA A 45 -4.34 -1.97 9.81
N ARG A 46 -4.95 -0.84 10.19
CA ARG A 46 -5.11 -0.46 11.60
C ARG A 46 -6.04 -1.40 12.35
N ASP A 47 -7.14 -1.77 11.72
CA ASP A 47 -8.06 -2.78 12.24
C ASP A 47 -7.70 -4.15 11.66
N LYS A 48 -7.41 -5.09 12.56
CA LYS A 48 -7.04 -6.45 12.22
C LYS A 48 -8.22 -7.38 12.41
N ALA A 49 -8.16 -8.56 11.80
CA ALA A 49 -9.17 -9.58 12.01
C ALA A 49 -9.38 -9.86 13.52
N PHE A 50 -10.64 -10.04 13.90
CA PHE A 50 -11.07 -10.30 15.28
C PHE A 50 -10.69 -9.22 16.31
N HIS A 51 -10.46 -7.97 15.88
CA HIS A 51 -9.97 -6.88 16.74
C HIS A 51 -8.65 -7.24 17.44
N SER A 52 -7.84 -8.10 16.82
CA SER A 52 -6.55 -8.50 17.36
C SER A 52 -5.56 -7.33 17.39
N ILE A 53 -4.66 -7.33 18.37
CA ILE A 53 -3.52 -6.39 18.41
C ILE A 53 -2.44 -6.79 17.40
N THR A 54 -2.22 -8.09 17.23
CA THR A 54 -1.26 -8.65 16.28
C THR A 54 -1.97 -9.21 15.06
N THR A 55 -1.30 -9.25 13.92
CA THR A 55 -1.84 -9.91 12.71
C THR A 55 -1.97 -11.41 12.97
N PRO A 56 -3.18 -12.01 12.88
CA PRO A 56 -3.34 -13.44 13.14
C PRO A 56 -2.61 -14.31 12.11
N ILE A 57 -2.04 -15.41 12.57
CA ILE A 57 -1.49 -16.44 11.67
C ILE A 57 -2.62 -17.39 11.29
N VAL A 58 -3.05 -17.34 10.02
CA VAL A 58 -4.08 -18.25 9.50
C VAL A 58 -3.40 -19.43 8.81
N GLN A 59 -3.34 -20.56 9.51
CA GLN A 59 -2.80 -21.82 8.96
C GLN A 59 -3.92 -22.62 8.29
N ALA A 60 -4.20 -22.29 7.03
CA ALA A 60 -5.17 -23.00 6.21
C ALA A 60 -4.53 -23.49 4.92
N SER A 61 -4.87 -24.71 4.51
CA SER A 61 -4.50 -25.25 3.19
C SER A 61 -5.47 -24.80 2.09
N THR A 62 -6.65 -24.30 2.47
CA THR A 62 -7.72 -23.95 1.52
C THR A 62 -8.59 -22.84 2.11
N TYR A 63 -8.94 -21.85 1.28
CA TYR A 63 -9.88 -20.78 1.59
C TYR A 63 -11.19 -20.99 0.83
N THR A 64 -12.31 -20.67 1.45
CA THR A 64 -13.64 -20.86 0.87
C THR A 64 -14.19 -19.57 0.28
N PHE A 65 -15.05 -19.70 -0.73
CA PHE A 65 -15.81 -18.60 -1.30
C PHE A 65 -17.22 -18.59 -0.71
N ARG A 66 -17.82 -17.39 -0.60
CA ARG A 66 -19.20 -17.25 -0.10
C ARG A 66 -20.20 -17.96 -1.00
N ASP A 67 -20.01 -17.86 -2.32
CA ASP A 67 -20.82 -18.49 -3.35
C ASP A 67 -19.97 -18.71 -4.61
N THR A 68 -20.57 -19.33 -5.63
CA THR A 68 -19.90 -19.60 -6.90
C THR A 68 -19.63 -18.35 -7.71
N ALA A 69 -20.39 -17.27 -7.53
CA ALA A 69 -20.17 -16.02 -8.26
C ALA A 69 -18.86 -15.35 -7.81
N ALA A 70 -18.60 -15.31 -6.50
CA ALA A 70 -17.35 -14.79 -5.94
C ALA A 70 -16.11 -15.59 -6.41
N LEU A 71 -16.26 -16.91 -6.62
CA LEU A 71 -15.18 -17.73 -7.19
C LEU A 71 -14.89 -17.35 -8.64
N VAL A 72 -15.93 -17.19 -9.46
CA VAL A 72 -15.78 -16.82 -10.88
C VAL A 72 -15.10 -15.46 -11.01
N GLU A 73 -15.59 -14.45 -10.27
CA GLU A 73 -15.01 -13.11 -10.24
C GLU A 73 -13.52 -13.14 -9.86
N TYR A 74 -13.17 -13.86 -8.78
CA TYR A 74 -11.78 -13.99 -8.36
C TYR A 74 -10.89 -14.65 -9.42
N MET A 75 -11.38 -15.70 -10.10
CA MET A 75 -10.60 -16.41 -11.11
C MET A 75 -10.40 -15.57 -12.37
N GLU A 76 -11.43 -14.86 -12.82
CA GLU A 76 -11.37 -13.98 -14.00
C GLU A 76 -10.40 -12.81 -13.80
N GLU A 77 -10.44 -12.14 -12.64
CA GLU A 77 -9.48 -11.08 -12.28
C GLU A 77 -8.03 -11.61 -12.33
N ARG A 78 -7.81 -12.84 -11.87
CA ARG A 78 -6.48 -13.46 -11.82
C ARG A 78 -5.96 -13.91 -13.18
N MET A 79 -6.81 -14.08 -14.19
CA MET A 79 -6.37 -14.46 -15.55
C MET A 79 -5.59 -13.36 -16.26
N PHE A 80 -5.82 -12.09 -15.90
CA PHE A 80 -5.18 -10.94 -16.53
C PHE A 80 -4.17 -10.23 -15.60
N TRP A 81 -3.84 -10.87 -14.48
CA TRP A 81 -2.89 -10.33 -13.51
C TRP A 81 -1.45 -10.51 -14.01
N ASP A 82 -0.72 -9.41 -14.21
CA ASP A 82 0.74 -9.44 -14.43
C ASP A 82 1.44 -9.66 -13.08
N GLU A 83 2.36 -10.64 -13.03
CA GLU A 83 3.14 -10.93 -11.84
C GLU A 83 3.96 -9.69 -11.45
N PRO A 84 3.81 -9.14 -10.22
CA PRO A 84 4.61 -7.99 -9.81
C PRO A 84 6.07 -8.43 -9.78
N GLN A 85 6.91 -7.72 -10.55
CA GLN A 85 8.35 -7.93 -10.58
C GLN A 85 8.87 -7.86 -9.15
N ARG A 86 9.41 -8.99 -8.64
CA ARG A 86 10.06 -9.02 -7.34
C ARG A 86 11.47 -8.48 -7.52
N ASP A 87 11.74 -7.31 -6.96
CA ASP A 87 13.09 -6.79 -6.86
C ASP A 87 13.86 -7.63 -5.82
N GLU A 88 14.89 -8.36 -6.28
CA GLU A 88 15.85 -9.12 -5.46
C GLU A 88 16.94 -8.22 -4.85
#